data_AF-A0A194XC05-F1
#
_entry.id   AF-A0A194XC05-F1
#
_cell.length_a   1.000
_cell.length_b   1.000
_cell.length_c   1.000
_cell.angle_alpha   90.00
_cell.angle_beta   90.00
_cell.angle_gamma   90.00
#
_symmetry.space_group_name_H-M   'P 1'
#
loop_
_entity.id
_entity.type
_entity.pdbx_description
1 polymer ?
#
loop_
_entity_poly.entity_id
_entity_poly.type
_entity_poly.pdbx_seq_one_letter_code
_entity_poly.pdbx_strand_id
1 'polypeptide(L)'
;LSHCKACRTTYYCSTDCQKRNWSVHKTYCKFLQKFPRNSEPQSISCAKIHSSNVRYEDVSVPSNYAMFRTRALPITAKFGYPLVMSRLVENLPLGQDTENHHATWLNIDPESGFAPPHWQGGIGTVLVAAADGSPFDTETLGAITDYIGIILDNFG
;
A
#
# COMPACT_ATOMS: atom_id res chain seq x y z
N LEU A 1 2.35 -20.22 23.06
CA LEU A 1 2.64 -19.27 21.94
C LEU A 1 2.46 -20.01 20.63
N SER A 2 1.46 -19.63 19.81
CA SER A 2 1.30 -20.19 18.46
C SER A 2 1.87 -19.21 17.43
N HIS A 3 2.60 -19.68 16.43
CA HIS A 3 3.07 -18.85 15.32
C HIS A 3 2.30 -19.22 14.04
N CYS A 4 2.23 -18.29 13.08
CA CYS A 4 1.67 -18.60 11.77
C CYS A 4 2.50 -19.71 11.10
N LYS A 5 1.91 -20.88 10.85
CA LYS A 5 2.63 -22.04 10.29
C LYS A 5 3.14 -21.80 8.86
N ALA A 6 2.48 -20.92 8.11
CA ALA A 6 2.84 -20.60 6.73
C ALA A 6 4.08 -19.70 6.66
N CYS A 7 4.05 -18.51 7.26
CA CYS A 7 5.18 -17.56 7.16
C CYS A 7 6.18 -17.65 8.32
N ARG A 8 5.83 -18.33 9.43
CA ARG A 8 6.66 -18.51 10.65
C ARG A 8 7.22 -17.22 11.26
N THR A 9 6.64 -16.07 10.93
CA THR A 9 7.17 -14.75 11.32
C THR A 9 6.30 -14.05 12.37
N THR A 10 4.98 -14.24 12.33
CA THR A 10 4.04 -13.60 13.27
C THR A 10 3.66 -14.56 14.39
N TYR A 11 3.77 -14.09 15.63
CA TYR A 11 3.43 -14.82 16.85
C TYR A 11 2.08 -14.36 17.40
N TYR A 12 1.37 -15.30 18.01
CA TYR A 12 0.04 -15.11 18.56
C TYR A 12 -0.07 -15.72 19.96
N CYS A 13 -0.94 -15.10 20.75
CA CYS A 13 -1.34 -15.59 22.07
C CYS A 13 -1.98 -16.99 21.98
N SER A 14 -2.83 -17.18 20.96
CA SER A 14 -3.65 -18.36 20.72
C SER A 14 -4.03 -18.48 19.23
N THR A 15 -4.62 -19.61 18.86
CA THR A 15 -5.20 -19.84 17.53
C THR A 15 -6.37 -18.89 17.24
N ASP A 16 -7.12 -18.45 18.27
CA ASP A 16 -8.20 -17.48 18.11
C ASP A 16 -7.65 -16.08 17.78
N CYS A 17 -6.58 -15.67 18.48
CA CYS A 17 -5.81 -14.45 18.14
C CYS A 17 -5.38 -14.49 16.66
N GLN A 18 -4.89 -15.64 16.17
CA GLN A 18 -4.49 -15.82 14.77
C GLN A 18 -5.67 -15.71 13.79
N LYS A 19 -6.81 -16.37 14.07
CA LYS A 19 -8.00 -16.35 13.21
C LYS A 19 -8.56 -14.93 13.08
N ARG A 20 -8.65 -14.19 14.19
CA ARG A 20 -9.12 -12.79 14.19
C ARG A 20 -8.23 -11.87 13.36
N ASN A 21 -6.91 -12.10 13.39
CA ASN A 21 -5.96 -11.30 12.60
C ASN A 21 -5.88 -11.72 11.12
N TRP A 22 -6.51 -12.82 10.70
CA TRP A 22 -6.29 -13.40 9.36
C TRP A 22 -6.69 -12.46 8.22
N SER A 23 -7.75 -11.68 8.38
CA SER A 23 -8.21 -10.70 7.38
C SER A 23 -7.12 -9.70 6.99
N VAL A 24 -6.27 -9.30 7.95
CA VAL A 24 -5.14 -8.38 7.77
C VAL A 24 -3.85 -9.15 7.45
N HIS A 25 -3.59 -10.24 8.18
CA HIS A 25 -2.34 -10.99 8.07
C HIS A 25 -2.20 -11.72 6.74
N LYS A 26 -3.29 -12.19 6.11
CA LYS A 26 -3.24 -13.04 4.91
C LYS A 26 -2.33 -12.47 3.81
N THR A 27 -2.39 -11.16 3.59
CA THR A 27 -1.66 -10.48 2.52
C THR A 27 -0.17 -10.42 2.84
N TYR A 28 0.18 -9.98 4.05
CA TYR A 28 1.58 -9.97 4.51
C TYR A 28 2.15 -11.39 4.67
N CYS A 29 1.32 -12.37 5.01
CA CYS A 29 1.70 -13.78 5.05
C CYS A 29 2.08 -14.30 3.66
N LYS A 30 1.35 -13.90 2.61
CA LYS A 30 1.72 -14.22 1.22
C LYS A 30 3.03 -13.54 0.83
N PHE A 31 3.21 -12.26 1.19
CA PHE A 31 4.47 -11.55 0.98
C PHE A 31 5.65 -12.32 1.59
N LEU A 32 5.57 -12.67 2.88
CA LEU A 32 6.65 -13.37 3.59
C LEU A 32 6.92 -14.80 3.09
N GLN A 33 5.94 -15.46 2.47
CA GLN A 33 6.16 -16.75 1.82
C GLN A 33 6.96 -16.61 0.52
N LYS A 34 6.71 -15.54 -0.26
CA LYS A 34 7.45 -15.24 -1.50
C LYS A 34 8.83 -14.63 -1.21
N PHE A 35 8.91 -13.77 -0.21
CA PHE A 35 10.11 -13.01 0.18
C PHE A 35 10.43 -13.21 1.67
N PRO A 36 11.01 -14.37 2.04
CA PRO A 36 11.42 -14.63 3.42
C PRO A 36 12.45 -13.61 3.92
N ARG A 37 12.39 -13.21 5.20
CA ARG A 37 13.33 -12.20 5.76
C ARG A 37 14.81 -12.58 5.66
N ASN A 38 15.10 -13.87 5.59
CA ASN A 38 16.46 -14.40 5.55
C ASN A 38 16.95 -14.65 4.11
N SER A 39 16.17 -14.31 3.09
CA SER A 39 16.62 -14.38 1.70
C SER A 39 17.23 -13.06 1.26
N GLU A 40 18.07 -13.10 0.23
CA GLU A 40 18.57 -11.90 -0.44
C GLU A 40 17.39 -11.04 -0.94
N PRO A 41 17.47 -9.70 -0.82
CA PRO A 41 16.40 -8.83 -1.30
C PRO A 41 16.20 -8.95 -2.81
N GLN A 42 15.05 -9.49 -3.20
CA GLN A 42 14.63 -9.55 -4.60
C GLN A 42 14.07 -8.19 -5.06
N SER A 43 14.25 -7.87 -6.34
CA SER A 43 13.65 -6.69 -6.97
C SER A 43 12.16 -6.90 -7.22
N ILE A 44 11.31 -6.00 -6.75
CA ILE A 44 9.85 -6.04 -6.91
C ILE A 44 9.42 -4.84 -7.75
N SER A 45 8.69 -5.12 -8.83
CA SER A 45 8.05 -4.11 -9.68
C SER A 45 6.95 -3.37 -8.91
N CYS A 46 6.97 -2.05 -9.04
CA CYS A 46 6.06 -1.13 -8.38
C CYS A 46 5.89 0.14 -9.21
N ALA A 47 4.99 1.02 -8.81
CA ALA A 47 4.72 2.27 -9.50
C ALA A 47 5.01 3.47 -8.59
N LYS A 48 5.46 4.57 -9.18
CA LYS A 48 5.65 5.85 -8.50
C LYS A 48 4.56 6.81 -8.92
N ILE A 49 3.99 7.55 -7.99
CA ILE A 49 3.09 8.68 -8.27
C ILE A 49 3.84 9.96 -7.96
N HIS A 50 4.11 10.77 -8.98
CA HIS A 50 4.71 12.10 -8.77
C HIS A 50 3.64 13.13 -8.45
N SER A 51 4.03 14.19 -7.75
CA SER A 51 3.20 15.38 -7.54
C SER A 51 3.21 16.35 -8.73
N SER A 52 4.04 16.14 -9.75
CA SER A 52 4.25 17.04 -10.88
C SER A 52 3.75 16.47 -12.23
N ASN A 53 4.07 17.15 -13.33
CA ASN A 53 3.51 16.94 -14.68
C ASN A 53 3.57 15.50 -15.24
N VAL A 54 4.51 14.66 -14.81
CA VAL A 54 4.53 13.23 -15.17
C VAL A 54 3.86 12.45 -14.05
N ARG A 55 2.67 11.91 -14.28
CA ARG A 55 1.87 11.36 -13.17
C ARG A 55 2.43 10.06 -12.60
N TYR A 56 2.78 9.10 -13.47
CA TYR A 56 3.20 7.76 -13.07
C TYR A 56 4.51 7.31 -13.73
N GLU A 57 5.27 6.47 -13.03
CA GLU A 57 6.52 5.87 -13.51
C GLU A 57 6.66 4.43 -12.98
N ASP A 58 6.94 3.47 -13.85
CA ASP A 58 7.27 2.10 -13.46
C ASP A 58 8.68 2.07 -12.85
N VAL A 59 8.79 1.52 -11.64
CA VAL A 59 10.05 1.42 -10.92
C VAL A 59 10.17 0.05 -10.25
N SER A 60 11.32 -0.23 -9.65
CA SER A 60 11.50 -1.42 -8.82
C SER A 60 12.16 -1.07 -7.51
N VAL A 61 11.76 -1.78 -6.46
CA VAL A 61 12.29 -1.64 -5.11
C VAL A 61 12.75 -2.99 -4.57
N PRO A 62 13.71 -3.04 -3.65
CA PRO A 62 14.05 -4.29 -3.00
C PRO A 62 12.92 -4.77 -2.09
N SER A 63 12.72 -6.09 -2.00
CA SER A 63 11.69 -6.72 -1.15
C SER A 63 11.82 -6.44 0.35
N ASN A 64 12.96 -5.93 0.81
CA ASN A 64 13.14 -5.48 2.19
C ASN A 64 12.71 -4.02 2.42
N TYR A 65 12.24 -3.30 1.38
CA TYR A 65 11.77 -1.93 1.48
C TYR A 65 10.67 -1.80 2.54
N ALA A 66 10.72 -0.74 3.34
CA ALA A 66 9.91 -0.61 4.56
C ALA A 66 8.39 -0.66 4.30
N MET A 67 7.94 -0.19 3.13
CA MET A 67 6.53 -0.17 2.74
C MET A 67 5.86 -1.55 2.80
N PHE A 68 6.57 -2.64 2.51
CA PHE A 68 5.98 -3.99 2.55
C PHE A 68 5.68 -4.50 3.97
N ARG A 69 6.09 -3.76 5.00
CA ARG A 69 5.80 -4.05 6.41
C ARG A 69 4.59 -3.27 6.93
N THR A 70 4.07 -2.32 6.15
CA THR A 70 2.91 -1.52 6.54
C THR A 70 1.61 -2.29 6.26
N ARG A 71 0.50 -1.79 6.79
CA ARG A 71 -0.83 -2.34 6.47
C ARG A 71 -1.19 -1.96 5.05
N ALA A 72 -1.92 -2.86 4.38
CA ALA A 72 -2.50 -2.53 3.09
C ALA A 72 -3.45 -1.32 3.22
N LEU A 73 -3.50 -0.50 2.17
CA LEU A 73 -4.30 0.70 2.14
C LEU A 73 -5.79 0.37 2.27
N PRO A 74 -6.55 1.04 3.14
CA PRO A 74 -7.89 0.60 3.56
C PRO A 74 -8.87 0.42 2.39
N ILE A 75 -9.00 1.42 1.51
CA ILE A 75 -9.92 1.35 0.37
C ILE A 75 -9.51 0.24 -0.61
N THR A 76 -8.22 0.09 -0.89
CA THR A 76 -7.72 -0.92 -1.83
C THR A 76 -7.90 -2.35 -1.33
N ALA A 77 -7.74 -2.55 -0.02
CA ALA A 77 -8.02 -3.82 0.62
C ALA A 77 -9.52 -4.14 0.61
N LYS A 78 -10.40 -3.12 0.66
CA LYS A 78 -11.86 -3.27 0.65
C LYS A 78 -12.37 -3.85 -0.68
N PHE A 79 -11.86 -3.38 -1.82
CA PHE A 79 -12.25 -3.90 -3.15
C PHE A 79 -11.35 -5.04 -3.67
N GLY A 80 -10.47 -5.59 -2.83
CA GLY A 80 -9.78 -6.85 -3.12
C GLY A 80 -8.40 -6.73 -3.78
N TYR A 81 -7.87 -5.52 -3.96
CA TYR A 81 -6.53 -5.25 -4.50
C TYR A 81 -5.66 -4.58 -3.44
N PRO A 82 -5.18 -5.30 -2.40
CA PRO A 82 -4.44 -4.68 -1.31
C PRO A 82 -3.11 -4.10 -1.81
N LEU A 83 -2.99 -2.77 -1.79
CA LEU A 83 -1.76 -2.05 -2.08
C LEU A 83 -1.07 -1.58 -0.80
N VAL A 84 0.23 -1.34 -0.86
CA VAL A 84 1.01 -0.60 0.15
C VAL A 84 1.61 0.64 -0.51
N MET A 85 1.82 1.69 0.29
CA MET A 85 2.40 2.93 -0.18
C MET A 85 3.37 3.53 0.82
N SER A 86 4.36 4.26 0.32
CA SER A 86 5.32 5.04 1.12
C SER A 86 5.62 6.36 0.43
N ARG A 87 5.84 7.40 1.22
CA ARG A 87 6.41 8.65 0.70
C ARG A 87 7.88 8.46 0.42
N LEU A 88 8.39 9.19 -0.57
CA LEU A 88 9.83 9.34 -0.77
C LEU A 88 10.42 10.37 0.20
N VAL A 89 9.64 11.40 0.57
CA VAL A 89 10.02 12.44 1.51
C VAL A 89 8.88 12.69 2.49
N GLU A 90 9.18 12.63 3.78
CA GLU A 90 8.21 12.87 4.86
C GLU A 90 8.16 14.36 5.23
N ASN A 91 7.04 14.79 5.81
CA ASN A 91 6.85 16.14 6.37
C ASN A 91 7.13 17.30 5.40
N LEU A 92 6.79 17.13 4.12
CA LEU A 92 6.89 18.21 3.15
C LEU A 92 5.90 19.35 3.48
N PRO A 93 6.27 20.62 3.25
CA PRO A 93 5.35 21.73 3.39
C PRO A 93 4.20 21.60 2.38
N LEU A 94 3.04 22.15 2.74
CA LEU A 94 1.92 22.28 1.81
C LEU A 94 2.31 23.19 0.65
N GLY A 95 2.06 22.74 -0.58
CA GLY A 95 2.32 23.51 -1.79
C GLY A 95 1.87 22.74 -3.03
N GLN A 96 1.78 23.45 -4.15
CA GLN A 96 1.37 22.87 -5.43
C GLN A 96 2.28 21.70 -5.85
N ASP A 97 3.59 21.83 -5.63
CA ASP A 97 4.57 20.79 -5.96
C ASP A 97 4.55 19.59 -4.99
N THR A 98 3.78 19.66 -3.91
CA THR A 98 3.65 18.59 -2.91
C THR A 98 2.22 18.04 -2.82
N GLU A 99 1.31 18.54 -3.67
CA GLU A 99 -0.04 18.02 -3.82
C GLU A 99 0.00 16.67 -4.55
N ASN A 100 -0.77 15.69 -4.06
CA ASN A 100 -0.88 14.39 -4.72
C ASN A 100 -2.24 13.77 -4.42
N HIS A 101 -3.28 14.24 -5.10
CA HIS A 101 -4.65 13.77 -4.87
C HIS A 101 -4.81 12.26 -5.06
N HIS A 102 -4.08 11.64 -5.99
CA HIS A 102 -4.16 10.19 -6.16
C HIS A 102 -3.62 9.43 -4.95
N ALA A 103 -2.52 9.91 -4.35
CA ALA A 103 -2.06 9.35 -3.07
C ALA A 103 -3.06 9.59 -1.94
N THR A 104 -3.76 10.73 -1.92
CA THR A 104 -4.86 10.99 -0.98
C THR A 104 -5.98 9.96 -1.17
N TRP A 105 -6.45 9.77 -2.40
CA TRP A 105 -7.56 8.86 -2.73
C TRP A 105 -7.26 7.42 -2.36
N LEU A 106 -6.03 6.97 -2.62
CA LEU A 106 -5.57 5.63 -2.23
C LEU A 106 -5.55 5.41 -0.71
N ASN A 107 -5.52 6.48 0.11
CA ASN A 107 -5.56 6.40 1.57
C ASN A 107 -6.95 6.59 2.18
N ILE A 108 -8.00 6.74 1.38
CA ILE A 108 -9.36 6.90 1.91
C ILE A 108 -9.67 5.74 2.85
N ASP A 109 -10.11 6.09 4.05
CA ASP A 109 -10.71 5.15 4.98
C ASP A 109 -12.17 4.90 4.54
N PRO A 110 -12.55 3.67 4.18
CA PRO A 110 -13.89 3.36 3.69
C PRO A 110 -14.99 3.54 4.74
N GLU A 111 -14.65 3.67 6.03
CA GLU A 111 -15.64 3.94 7.08
C GLU A 111 -15.97 5.44 7.19
N SER A 112 -14.95 6.30 7.23
CA SER A 112 -15.14 7.76 7.34
C SER A 112 -15.32 8.48 6.00
N GLY A 113 -14.87 7.88 4.88
CA GLY A 113 -14.84 8.52 3.56
C GLY A 113 -13.67 9.49 3.36
N PHE A 114 -12.80 9.68 4.36
CA PHE A 114 -11.68 10.60 4.29
C PHE A 114 -10.35 9.86 4.39
N ALA A 115 -9.33 10.39 3.70
CA ALA A 115 -7.96 10.03 4.00
C ALA A 115 -7.55 10.56 5.38
N PRO A 116 -6.68 9.90 6.15
CA PRO A 116 -6.14 10.46 7.39
C PRO A 116 -5.49 11.85 7.16
N PRO A 117 -5.49 12.77 8.14
CA PRO A 117 -5.02 14.15 7.93
C PRO A 117 -3.61 14.27 7.32
N HIS A 118 -2.69 13.39 7.70
CA HIS A 118 -1.33 13.38 7.15
C HIS A 118 -1.26 12.99 5.67
N TRP A 119 -2.31 12.39 5.11
CA TRP A 119 -2.47 12.05 3.69
C TRP A 119 -3.34 13.03 2.91
N GLN A 120 -3.75 14.17 3.50
CA GLN A 120 -4.60 15.15 2.81
C GLN A 120 -3.81 16.27 2.12
N GLY A 121 -2.50 16.39 2.37
CA GLY A 121 -1.63 17.39 1.73
C GLY A 121 -0.15 17.20 2.09
N GLY A 122 0.75 17.94 1.43
CA GLY A 122 2.19 17.87 1.72
C GLY A 122 2.75 16.47 1.47
N ILE A 123 2.29 15.83 0.39
CA ILE A 123 2.52 14.42 0.10
C ILE A 123 3.78 14.22 -0.73
N GLY A 124 3.91 15.02 -1.80
CA GLY A 124 4.96 14.83 -2.79
C GLY A 124 4.86 13.48 -3.49
N THR A 125 6.02 12.99 -3.92
CA THR A 125 6.12 11.72 -4.65
C THR A 125 6.05 10.51 -3.71
N VAL A 126 5.29 9.49 -4.14
CA VAL A 126 5.07 8.25 -3.39
C VAL A 126 5.39 7.02 -4.24
N LEU A 127 5.73 5.91 -3.58
CA LEU A 127 5.84 4.57 -4.16
C LEU A 127 4.64 3.73 -3.78
N VAL A 128 4.08 2.99 -4.74
CA VAL A 128 2.92 2.11 -4.58
C VAL A 128 3.26 0.73 -5.11
N ALA A 129 2.97 -0.31 -4.33
CA ALA A 129 3.19 -1.69 -4.73
C ALA A 129 2.05 -2.60 -4.28
N ALA A 130 1.91 -3.77 -4.92
CA ALA A 130 1.04 -4.82 -4.40
C ALA A 130 1.55 -5.30 -3.03
N ALA A 131 0.67 -5.33 -2.03
CA ALA A 131 1.04 -5.65 -0.65
C ALA A 131 1.55 -7.10 -0.47
N ASP A 132 1.24 -7.99 -1.41
CA ASP A 132 1.73 -9.38 -1.43
C ASP A 132 3.01 -9.56 -2.29
N GLY A 133 3.56 -8.46 -2.82
CA GLY A 133 4.77 -8.39 -3.61
C GLY A 133 4.66 -9.00 -5.01
N SER A 134 3.44 -9.19 -5.52
CA SER A 134 3.22 -9.47 -6.94
C SER A 134 3.65 -8.28 -7.81
N PRO A 135 4.05 -8.50 -9.08
CA PRO A 135 4.34 -7.41 -10.00
C PRO A 135 3.19 -6.40 -10.08
N PHE A 136 3.52 -5.12 -10.12
CA PHE A 136 2.56 -4.01 -10.12
C PHE A 136 3.09 -2.87 -10.97
N ASP A 137 2.28 -2.41 -11.91
CA ASP A 137 2.66 -1.44 -12.93
C ASP A 137 1.76 -0.20 -12.94
N THR A 138 2.15 0.77 -13.75
CA THR A 138 1.43 2.04 -13.92
C THR A 138 0.04 1.89 -14.55
N GLU A 139 -0.18 0.90 -15.41
CA GLU A 139 -1.50 0.61 -16.01
C GLU A 139 -2.49 0.15 -14.95
N THR A 140 -2.09 -0.82 -14.11
CA THR A 140 -2.90 -1.29 -12.98
C THR A 140 -3.17 -0.16 -11.99
N LEU A 141 -2.17 0.66 -11.70
CA LEU A 141 -2.34 1.82 -10.83
C LEU A 141 -3.36 2.82 -11.38
N GLY A 142 -3.28 3.14 -12.68
CA GLY A 142 -4.22 4.02 -13.36
C GLY A 142 -5.66 3.52 -13.25
N ALA A 143 -5.89 2.25 -13.58
CA ALA A 143 -7.21 1.64 -13.48
C ALA A 143 -7.79 1.70 -12.05
N ILE A 144 -6.95 1.48 -11.03
CA ILE A 144 -7.36 1.58 -9.62
C ILE A 144 -7.71 3.02 -9.24
N THR A 145 -6.88 4.00 -9.63
CA THR A 145 -7.17 5.40 -9.32
C THR A 145 -8.39 5.93 -10.04
N ASP A 146 -8.61 5.51 -11.29
CA ASP A 146 -9.79 5.88 -12.07
C ASP A 146 -11.06 5.28 -11.44
N TYR A 147 -11.00 4.02 -11.00
CA TYR A 147 -12.11 3.39 -10.28
C TYR A 147 -12.47 4.14 -9.00
N ILE A 148 -11.47 4.53 -8.19
CA ILE A 148 -11.71 5.33 -6.98
C ILE A 148 -12.24 6.72 -7.33
N GLY A 149 -11.71 7.36 -8.38
CA GLY A 149 -12.18 8.64 -8.90
C GLY A 149 -13.66 8.59 -9.29
N ILE A 150 -14.09 7.56 -10.01
CA ILE A 150 -15.50 7.34 -10.37
C ILE A 150 -16.37 7.25 -9.12
N ILE A 151 -15.93 6.55 -8.06
CA ILE A 151 -16.68 6.47 -6.81
C ILE A 151 -16.81 7.86 -6.17
N LEU A 152 -15.72 8.63 -6.13
CA LEU A 152 -15.71 9.98 -5.59
C LEU A 152 -16.61 10.93 -6.39
N ASP A 153 -16.59 10.87 -7.72
CA ASP A 153 -17.44 11.73 -8.56
C ASP A 153 -18.94 11.43 -8.38
N ASN A 154 -19.30 10.20 -8.02
CA ASN A 154 -20.69 9.80 -7.82
C ASN A 154 -21.20 9.98 -6.38
N PHE A 155 -20.31 9.96 -5.38
CA PHE A 155 -20.71 9.85 -3.97
C PHE A 155 -19.93 10.77 -3.01
N GLY A 156 -18.93 11.50 -3.49
CA GLY A 156 -18.04 12.37 -2.70
C GLY A 156 -18.45 13.83 -2.64
#